data_AF-A0AAN8SXS1-F1
#
_entry.id   AF-A0AAN8SXS1-F1
#
_cell.length_a   1.000
_cell.length_b   1.000
_cell.length_c   1.000
_cell.angle_alpha   90.00
_cell.angle_beta   90.00
_cell.angle_gamma   90.00
#
_symmetry.space_group_name_H-M   'P 1'
#
loop_
_entity.id
_entity.type
_entity.pdbx_description
1 polymer ?
#
loop_
_entity_poly.entity_id
_entity_poly.type
_entity_poly.pdbx_seq_one_letter_code
_entity_poly.pdbx_strand_id
1 'polypeptide(L)'
;MKHARARNVIERAFGLLKGRWGILRSSSWYSVKVHNRIISACCLIHNYIRREMDVDPLDMDMEEQVENQPEHIDVVESSEEWTTWRDELAQSMWNARSNQ
;
A
#
# COMPACT_ATOMS: atom_id res chain seq x y z
N MET A 1 -7.39 12.18 8.81
CA MET A 1 -6.33 12.62 7.87
C MET A 1 -4.90 12.20 8.26
N LYS A 2 -4.36 12.52 9.45
CA LYS A 2 -2.96 12.17 9.82
C LYS A 2 -2.64 10.66 9.79
N HIS A 3 -3.57 9.81 10.25
CA HIS A 3 -3.38 8.36 10.28
C HIS A 3 -3.33 7.72 8.88
N ALA A 4 -4.15 8.21 7.94
CA ALA A 4 -4.19 7.69 6.58
C ALA A 4 -2.88 8.00 5.82
N ARG A 5 -2.30 9.18 6.05
CA ARG A 5 -1.03 9.58 5.43
C ARG A 5 0.15 8.74 5.92
N ALA A 6 0.27 8.50 7.23
CA ALA A 6 1.34 7.66 7.78
C ALA A 6 1.22 6.21 7.27
N ARG A 7 0.00 5.69 7.21
CA ARG A 7 -0.27 4.36 6.66
C ARG A 7 0.14 4.26 5.19
N ASN A 8 -0.21 5.25 4.37
CA ASN A 8 0.15 5.29 2.95
C ASN A 8 1.67 5.28 2.75
N VAL A 9 2.42 6.09 3.51
CA VAL A 9 3.90 6.09 3.45
C VAL A 9 4.48 4.71 3.78
N ILE A 10 3.94 4.04 4.80
CA ILE A 10 4.39 2.70 5.20
C ILE A 10 4.05 1.66 4.12
N GLU A 11 2.83 1.69 3.58
CA GLU A 11 2.39 0.77 2.52
C GLU A 11 3.22 0.94 1.25
N ARG A 12 3.53 2.17 0.85
CA ARG A 12 4.43 2.48 -0.28
C ARG A 12 5.83 1.93 -0.06
N ALA A 13 6.42 2.13 1.12
CA ALA A 13 7.73 1.59 1.45
C ALA A 13 7.78 0.05 1.37
N PHE A 14 6.74 -0.63 1.84
CA PHE A 14 6.62 -2.07 1.68
C PHE A 14 6.39 -2.51 0.23
N GLY A 15 5.68 -1.70 -0.56
CA GLY A 15 5.50 -1.91 -2.00
C GLY A 15 6.84 -1.95 -2.74
N LEU A 16 7.69 -0.95 -2.52
CA LEU A 16 9.03 -0.86 -3.11
C LEU A 16 9.91 -2.06 -2.73
N LEU A 17 9.93 -2.42 -1.44
CA LEU A 17 10.69 -3.58 -0.98
C LEU A 17 10.19 -4.88 -1.62
N LYS A 18 8.88 -5.06 -1.81
CA LYS A 18 8.30 -6.25 -2.46
C LYS A 18 8.50 -6.28 -3.98
N GLY A 19 8.58 -5.13 -4.63
CA GLY A 19 8.88 -5.04 -6.07
C GLY A 19 10.29 -5.56 -6.37
N ARG A 20 11.26 -5.20 -5.52
CA ARG A 20 12.65 -5.67 -5.65
C ARG A 20 12.88 -7.08 -5.11
N TRP A 21 12.42 -7.36 -3.89
CA TRP A 21 12.75 -8.59 -3.18
C TRP A 21 11.63 -9.62 -3.29
N GLY A 22 11.77 -10.55 -4.24
CA GLY A 22 10.76 -11.59 -4.49
C GLY A 22 10.42 -12.46 -3.27
N ILE A 23 11.35 -12.63 -2.33
CA ILE A 23 11.13 -13.36 -1.07
C ILE A 23 10.03 -12.74 -0.20
N LEU A 24 9.75 -11.45 -0.37
CA LEU A 24 8.70 -10.72 0.37
C LEU A 24 7.33 -10.79 -0.31
N ARG A 25 7.25 -11.32 -1.54
CA ARG A 25 5.98 -11.40 -2.31
C ARG A 25 5.12 -12.60 -1.93
N SER A 26 5.74 -13.73 -1.62
CA SER A 26 5.05 -14.97 -1.27
C SER A 26 4.98 -15.19 0.23
N SER A 27 3.89 -15.80 0.71
CA SER A 27 3.85 -16.35 2.06
C SER A 27 4.96 -17.40 2.21
N SER A 28 5.74 -17.28 3.27
CA SER A 28 6.86 -18.18 3.56
C SER A 28 6.65 -18.84 4.91
N TRP A 29 7.01 -20.11 5.02
CA TRP A 29 6.87 -20.92 6.23
C TRP A 29 8.01 -20.68 7.23
N TYR A 30 8.51 -19.45 7.31
CA TYR A 30 9.57 -19.08 8.23
C TYR A 30 8.99 -18.70 9.59
N SER A 31 9.74 -19.02 10.66
CA SER A 31 9.42 -18.47 11.98
C SER A 31 9.48 -16.94 11.96
N VAL A 32 8.71 -16.28 12.82
CA VAL A 32 8.68 -14.80 12.95
C VAL A 32 10.09 -14.22 13.11
N LYS A 33 10.97 -14.89 13.88
CA LYS A 33 12.37 -14.45 14.08
C LYS A 33 13.15 -14.42 12.77
N VAL A 34 12.97 -15.42 11.92
CA VAL A 34 13.65 -15.50 10.61
C VAL A 34 13.06 -14.47 9.66
N HIS A 35 11.74 -14.31 9.64
CA HIS A 35 11.07 -13.31 8.80
C HIS A 35 11.54 -11.88 9.13
N ASN A 36 11.67 -11.54 10.42
CA ASN A 36 12.21 -10.25 10.85
C ASN A 36 13.64 -10.03 10.35
N ARG A 37 14.51 -11.06 10.41
CA ARG A 37 15.89 -10.97 9.90
C ARG A 37 15.92 -10.77 8.38
N ILE A 38 15.05 -11.45 7.64
CA ILE A 38 14.92 -11.28 6.19
C ILE A 38 14.52 -9.83 5.87
N ILE A 39 13.47 -9.32 6.50
CA ILE A 39 13.02 -7.93 6.31
C ILE A 39 14.15 -6.94 6.63
N SER A 40 14.82 -7.10 7.77
CA SER A 40 15.95 -6.23 8.15
C SER A 40 17.09 -6.29 7.12
N ALA A 41 17.45 -7.47 6.64
CA ALA A 41 18.48 -7.62 5.61
C ALA A 41 18.08 -6.94 4.29
N CYS A 42 16.83 -7.10 3.84
CA CYS A 42 16.31 -6.41 2.66
C CYS A 42 16.37 -4.89 2.81
N CYS A 43 15.99 -4.34 3.96
CA CYS A 43 16.08 -2.90 4.22
C CYS A 43 17.52 -2.40 4.23
N LEU A 44 18.44 -3.13 4.89
CA LEU A 44 19.85 -2.76 4.96
C LEU A 44 20.50 -2.74 3.58
N ILE A 45 20.28 -3.78 2.78
CA ILE A 45 20.82 -3.88 1.42
C ILE A 45 20.22 -2.79 0.53
N HIS A 46 18.91 -2.57 0.60
CA HIS A 46 18.26 -1.50 -0.16
C HIS A 46 18.84 -0.12 0.17
N ASN A 47 18.99 0.19 1.47
CA ASN A 47 19.58 1.45 1.92
C ASN A 47 21.05 1.59 1.48
N TYR A 48 21.81 0.49 1.50
CA TYR A 48 23.19 0.49 1.04
C TYR A 48 23.26 0.79 -0.47
N ILE A 49 22.43 0.12 -1.27
CA ILE A 49 22.39 0.34 -2.72
C ILE A 49 22.01 1.80 -3.03
N ARG A 50 20.98 2.35 -2.38
CA ARG A 50 20.61 3.76 -2.54
C ARG A 50 21.70 4.76 -2.15
N ARG A 51 22.64 4.35 -1.30
CA ARG A 51 23.75 5.20 -0.89
C ARG A 51 24.92 5.16 -1.87
N GLU A 52 25.21 3.98 -2.42
CA GLU A 52 26.39 3.76 -3.26
C GLU A 52 26.11 3.89 -4.76
N MET A 53 24.85 3.74 -5.18
CA MET A 53 24.44 3.88 -6.57
C MET A 53 23.67 5.19 -6.74
N ASP A 54 24.22 6.11 -7.54
CA ASP A 54 23.56 7.39 -7.87
C ASP A 54 22.23 7.17 -8.62
N VAL A 55 22.15 6.10 -9.42
CA VAL A 55 20.96 5.69 -10.14
C VAL A 55 20.81 4.18 -10.04
N ASP A 56 19.66 3.74 -9.53
CA ASP A 56 19.27 2.34 -9.51
C ASP A 56 18.17 2.10 -10.55
N PRO A 57 18.47 1.38 -11.66
CA PRO A 57 17.49 1.08 -12.69
C PRO A 57 16.21 0.41 -12.17
N LEU A 58 16.33 -0.39 -11.10
CA LEU A 58 15.18 -1.08 -10.51
C LEU A 58 14.31 -0.16 -9.67
N ASP A 59 14.89 0.91 -9.10
CA ASP A 59 14.12 1.91 -8.36
C ASP A 59 13.45 2.90 -9.34
N MET A 60 14.05 3.24 -10.48
CA MET A 60 13.41 4.10 -11.50
C MET A 60 12.11 3.48 -12.06
N ASP A 61 12.17 2.21 -12.46
CA ASP A 61 10.98 1.49 -12.98
C ASP A 61 9.87 1.37 -11.92
N MET A 62 10.25 1.28 -10.64
CA MET A 62 9.29 1.22 -9.53
C MET A 62 8.75 2.61 -9.13
N GLU A 63 9.59 3.65 -9.15
CA GLU A 63 9.19 5.01 -8.83
C GLU A 63 8.25 5.56 -9.90
N GLU A 64 8.47 5.28 -11.20
CA GLU A 64 7.49 5.61 -12.25
C GLU A 64 6.14 4.91 -12.03
N GLN A 65 6.12 3.64 -11.59
CA GLN A 65 4.88 2.92 -11.26
C GLN A 65 4.16 3.47 -10.02
N VAL A 66 4.91 4.07 -9.08
CA VAL A 66 4.39 4.64 -7.84
C VAL A 66 3.95 6.10 -8.03
N GLU A 67 4.65 6.88 -8.85
CA GLU A 67 4.34 8.27 -9.18
C GLU A 67 3.09 8.37 -10.10
N ASN A 68 2.82 7.32 -10.89
CA ASN A 68 1.54 7.14 -11.60
C ASN A 68 0.36 6.78 -10.68
N GLN A 69 0.60 6.51 -9.39
CA GLN A 69 -0.49 6.49 -8.40
C GLN A 69 -0.66 7.92 -7.90
N PRO A 70 -1.89 8.46 -7.84
CA PRO A 70 -2.10 9.84 -7.41
C PRO A 70 -1.51 10.06 -6.01
N GLU A 71 -0.37 10.74 -5.97
CA GLU A 71 0.45 11.05 -4.77
C GLU A 71 -0.29 11.94 -3.76
N HIS A 72 -1.45 12.45 -4.12
CA HIS A 72 -2.23 13.33 -3.29
C HIS A 72 -3.72 13.00 -3.39
N ILE A 73 -4.21 12.21 -2.43
CA ILE A 73 -5.58 12.42 -1.98
C ILE A 73 -5.48 13.54 -0.94
N ASP A 74 -5.37 14.78 -1.43
CA ASP A 74 -5.42 15.96 -0.56
C ASP A 74 -6.82 16.14 0.02
N VAL A 75 -7.81 15.60 -0.69
CA VAL A 75 -9.23 15.70 -0.38
C VAL A 75 -9.88 14.33 -0.60
N VAL A 76 -10.15 13.61 0.50
CA VAL A 76 -11.31 12.70 0.53
C VAL A 76 -12.48 13.62 0.85
N GLU A 77 -12.99 14.32 -0.16
CA GLU A 77 -14.32 14.87 -0.04
C GLU A 77 -15.24 13.67 0.13
N SER A 78 -16.13 13.74 1.11
CA SER A 78 -17.33 12.92 1.07
C SER A 78 -18.09 13.38 -0.16
N SER A 79 -17.75 12.85 -1.34
CA SER A 79 -18.57 13.08 -2.52
C SER A 79 -19.97 12.62 -2.12
N GLU A 80 -20.94 13.51 -2.34
CA GLU A 80 -22.34 13.22 -2.11
C GLU A 80 -22.71 11.92 -2.84
N GLU A 81 -22.10 11.64 -4.00
CA GLU A 81 -22.30 10.41 -4.77
C GLU A 81 -22.02 9.13 -3.96
N TRP A 82 -20.90 9.07 -3.23
CA TRP A 82 -20.57 7.91 -2.39
C TRP A 82 -21.45 7.80 -1.16
N THR A 83 -21.97 8.93 -0.68
CA THR A 83 -22.88 8.96 0.47
C THR A 83 -24.27 8.50 0.03
N THR A 84 -24.79 9.06 -1.05
CA THR A 84 -26.03 8.66 -1.72
C THR A 84 -26.00 7.18 -2.09
N TRP A 85 -24.93 6.68 -2.70
CA TRP A 85 -24.84 5.26 -3.06
C TRP A 85 -24.91 4.34 -1.83
N ARG A 86 -24.23 4.70 -0.73
CA ARG A 86 -24.32 3.93 0.51
C ARG A 86 -25.71 3.98 1.13
N ASP A 87 -26.37 5.14 1.09
CA ASP A 87 -27.71 5.32 1.65
C ASP A 87 -28.75 4.57 0.82
N GLU A 88 -28.67 4.61 -0.51
CA GLU A 88 -29.52 3.82 -1.42
C GLU A 88 -29.34 2.32 -1.19
N LEU A 89 -28.10 1.86 -1.04
CA LEU A 89 -27.81 0.46 -0.72
C LEU A 89 -28.42 0.06 0.62
N ALA A 90 -28.24 0.87 1.67
CA ALA A 90 -28.82 0.63 2.99
C ALA A 90 -30.35 0.59 2.94
N GLN A 91 -30.98 1.51 2.20
CA GLN A 91 -32.42 1.57 2.02
C GLN A 91 -32.93 0.32 1.28
N SER A 92 -32.23 -0.13 0.23
CA SER A 92 -32.59 -1.34 -0.52
C SER A 92 -32.54 -2.59 0.35
N MET A 93 -31.50 -2.73 1.20
CA MET A 93 -31.35 -3.86 2.11
C MET A 93 -32.43 -3.85 3.20
N TRP A 94 -32.78 -2.68 3.71
CA TRP A 94 -33.85 -2.51 4.69
C TRP A 94 -35.23 -2.89 4.10
N ASN A 95 -35.52 -2.40 2.90
CA ASN A 95 -36.79 -2.67 2.21
C ASN A 95 -36.92 -4.13 1.78
N ALA A 96 -35.82 -4.77 1.34
CA ALA A 96 -35.80 -6.19 1.02
C ALA A 96 -36.08 -7.06 2.26
N ARG A 97 -35.63 -6.63 3.45
CA ARG A 97 -35.92 -7.29 4.72
C ARG A 97 -37.36 -7.09 5.18
N SER A 98 -37.98 -5.94 4.90
CA SER A 98 -39.36 -5.65 5.33
C SER A 98 -40.43 -6.23 4.39
N ASN A 99 -40.05 -6.70 3.21
CA ASN A 99 -40.95 -7.34 2.23
C ASN A 99 -40.97 -8.89 2.33
N GLN A 100 -40.49 -9.42 3.45
CA GLN A 100 -40.49 -10.84 3.80
C GLN A 100 -41.28 -11.06 5.09
#